data_AF-A0A962GM81-F1
#
_entry.id   AF-A0A962GM81-F1
#
_cell.length_a   1.000
_cell.length_b   1.000
_cell.length_c   1.000
_cell.angle_alpha   90.00
_cell.angle_beta   90.00
_cell.angle_gamma   90.00
#
_symmetry.space_group_name_H-M   'P 1'
#
loop_
_entity.id
_entity.type
_entity.pdbx_description
1 polymer ?
#
loop_
_entity_poly.entity_id
_entity_poly.type
_entity_poly.pdbx_seq_one_letter_code
_entity_poly.pdbx_strand_id
1 'polypeptide(L)'
;MTEPRYGMTIPFDDVPLHAQADWVRELADLGYTDVWSSEANGADAFTPLALASVWAPSLRLGTAIVPAFTRGPACLAQSVGALAQAAPGRLAFGIGTSSNVIVEGWNGIPFEQPYQRTRDMVRFLRAALTGAKVTEEYETFSVRSFTLGVVPEQPVPILVAALRPGMLRLAGREGEGAIINWLSADDVATVKPHVDAGGPGKEIVARIFVAVSDDADTVRAMGRFAIAAYLNVPVYRAFHEWLGRGEQLGEMWRLWGEGDRKAALEAIPDSVVDELIIWGSAGECRERLDAYVDAGVTTPVVALLPFGFDEREAAKALSESDLTPAEPITVVLSEKGWIRAAKGHEIEPAGLAYREGDAFLISLRARSNQSLAIVDSGGRAYATPCHTLPSARGQGEPLSGRFDIPSGQRAVALAASDAEARWLLCNSHGYGFVTVFGNLLSRNRAGKQLLNLPEGASVLPPQLLPRPVDDLSVAVATNTGQLLVFALSELPELDKGKGNALIRIPKSKREAGQEWVVAVALLGSEQHLIVQAGGRTLRLKPADLAPFRGERAQRGGHLPRGLTRVDALRVEGG
;
A
#
# COMPACT_ATOMS: atom_id res chain seq x y z
N MET A 1 -5.44 6.36 18.78
CA MET A 1 -4.15 6.31 18.07
C MET A 1 -4.02 7.62 17.33
N THR A 2 -2.88 8.31 17.43
CA THR A 2 -2.59 9.49 16.60
C THR A 2 -2.53 9.06 15.14
N GLU A 3 -3.10 9.85 14.23
CA GLU A 3 -2.97 9.61 12.79
C GLU A 3 -1.48 9.54 12.40
N PRO A 4 -1.10 8.61 11.50
CA PRO A 4 0.27 8.50 11.03
C PRO A 4 0.69 9.77 10.28
N ARG A 5 1.98 10.09 10.38
CA ARG A 5 2.62 11.19 9.64
C ARG A 5 3.40 10.62 8.47
N TYR A 6 3.38 11.28 7.33
CA TYR A 6 4.21 10.89 6.19
C TYR A 6 5.27 11.96 5.94
N GLY A 7 6.53 11.58 6.15
CA GLY A 7 7.68 12.45 5.98
C GLY A 7 8.38 12.24 4.64
N MET A 8 9.05 13.28 4.15
CA MET A 8 9.96 13.20 3.01
C MET A 8 11.38 13.58 3.43
N THR A 9 12.38 12.83 2.97
CA THR A 9 13.79 13.17 3.15
C THR A 9 14.17 14.31 2.21
N ILE A 10 14.85 15.33 2.73
CA ILE A 10 15.44 16.45 1.99
C ILE A 10 16.90 16.67 2.46
N PRO A 11 17.77 17.25 1.61
CA PRO A 11 17.52 17.77 0.27
C PRO A 11 17.46 16.65 -0.78
N PHE A 12 16.92 16.98 -1.97
CA PHE A 12 17.03 16.14 -3.17
C PHE A 12 18.44 16.29 -3.78
N ASP A 13 19.10 15.18 -4.14
CA ASP A 13 20.56 15.12 -4.33
C ASP A 13 21.06 15.78 -5.63
N ASP A 14 20.17 16.03 -6.60
CA ASP A 14 20.51 16.61 -7.92
C ASP A 14 20.00 18.04 -8.14
N VAL A 15 19.42 18.67 -7.12
CA VAL A 15 18.91 20.04 -7.19
C VAL A 15 19.65 20.92 -6.17
N PRO A 16 20.30 22.03 -6.56
CA PRO A 16 20.92 22.92 -5.58
C PRO A 16 19.91 23.43 -4.55
N LEU A 17 20.31 23.51 -3.27
CA LEU A 17 19.41 23.86 -2.16
C LEU A 17 18.49 25.05 -2.48
N HIS A 18 19.06 26.18 -2.91
CA HIS A 18 18.30 27.41 -3.20
C HIS A 18 17.20 27.26 -4.27
N ALA A 19 17.27 26.22 -5.11
CA ALA A 19 16.31 25.95 -6.18
C ALA A 19 15.21 24.94 -5.77
N GLN A 20 15.26 24.38 -4.56
CA GLN A 20 14.27 23.37 -4.10
C GLN A 20 12.99 23.98 -3.51
N ALA A 21 12.86 25.32 -3.47
CA ALA A 21 11.74 26.00 -2.81
C ALA A 21 10.36 25.53 -3.29
N ASP A 22 10.18 25.39 -4.61
CA ASP A 22 8.91 24.96 -5.18
C ASP A 22 8.62 23.48 -4.93
N TRP A 23 9.65 22.63 -4.88
CA TRP A 23 9.50 21.21 -4.58
C TRP A 23 9.06 21.01 -3.14
N VAL A 24 9.69 21.72 -2.20
CA VAL A 24 9.35 21.64 -0.78
C VAL A 24 7.95 22.20 -0.48
N ARG A 25 7.51 23.26 -1.18
CA ARG A 25 6.12 23.75 -1.09
C ARG A 25 5.13 22.71 -1.58
N GLU A 26 5.41 22.13 -2.73
CA GLU A 26 4.54 21.14 -3.36
C GLU A 26 4.37 19.88 -2.48
N LEU A 27 5.38 19.46 -1.72
CA LEU A 27 5.23 18.37 -0.75
C LEU A 27 4.08 18.61 0.25
N ALA A 28 3.88 19.85 0.70
CA ALA A 28 2.76 20.18 1.59
C ALA A 28 1.41 20.08 0.88
N ASP A 29 1.33 20.55 -0.38
CA ASP A 29 0.13 20.45 -1.21
C ASP A 29 -0.23 18.99 -1.55
N LEU A 30 0.80 18.14 -1.64
CA LEU A 30 0.73 16.70 -1.80
C LEU A 30 0.38 15.95 -0.49
N GLY A 31 0.21 16.64 0.63
CA GLY A 31 -0.22 16.02 1.89
C GLY A 31 0.89 15.36 2.72
N TYR A 32 2.17 15.50 2.34
CA TYR A 32 3.25 15.18 3.27
C TYR A 32 3.16 16.10 4.48
N THR A 33 3.37 15.54 5.67
CA THR A 33 3.22 16.27 6.93
C THR A 33 4.55 16.77 7.47
N ASP A 34 5.64 16.10 7.09
CA ASP A 34 6.96 16.31 7.65
C ASP A 34 8.03 16.35 6.54
N VAL A 35 9.09 17.11 6.75
CA VAL A 35 10.34 17.01 5.99
C VAL A 35 11.51 16.75 6.92
N TRP A 36 12.40 15.83 6.51
CA TRP A 36 13.46 15.30 7.34
C TRP A 36 14.82 15.47 6.67
N SER A 37 15.83 15.94 7.40
CA SER A 37 17.19 16.05 6.88
C SER A 37 18.20 15.30 7.74
N SER A 38 19.39 15.02 7.21
CA SER A 38 20.39 14.16 7.85
C SER A 38 21.81 14.62 7.55
N GLU A 39 22.78 14.25 8.39
CA GLU A 39 24.18 14.61 8.19
C GLU A 39 25.01 13.41 7.73
N ALA A 40 25.53 13.48 6.50
CA ALA A 40 26.45 12.53 5.90
C ALA A 40 27.52 13.27 5.08
N ASN A 41 27.67 12.98 3.78
CA ASN A 41 28.64 13.61 2.88
C ASN A 41 28.04 14.73 2.00
N GLY A 42 26.76 15.09 2.20
CA GLY A 42 26.05 16.16 1.49
C GLY A 42 25.93 17.44 2.32
N ALA A 43 24.76 18.08 2.27
CA ALA A 43 24.43 19.21 3.16
C ALA A 43 24.40 18.78 4.64
N ASP A 44 24.64 19.72 5.56
CA ASP A 44 24.40 19.47 6.98
C ASP A 44 22.89 19.32 7.28
N ALA A 45 22.54 18.72 8.41
CA ALA A 45 21.14 18.42 8.72
C ALA A 45 20.26 19.65 9.02
N PHE A 46 20.83 20.84 9.24
CA PHE A 46 20.08 22.04 9.65
C PHE A 46 19.79 22.97 8.48
N THR A 47 20.76 23.21 7.59
CA THR A 47 20.62 24.17 6.49
C THR A 47 19.41 23.90 5.58
N PRO A 48 19.15 22.66 5.12
CA PRO A 48 17.95 22.34 4.34
C PRO A 48 16.65 22.62 5.11
N LEU A 49 16.61 22.28 6.40
CA LEU A 49 15.43 22.50 7.24
C LEU A 49 15.19 23.98 7.54
N ALA A 50 16.24 24.79 7.67
CA ALA A 50 16.10 26.24 7.84
C ALA A 50 15.43 26.88 6.62
N LEU A 51 15.79 26.43 5.41
CA LEU A 51 15.12 26.87 4.18
C LEU A 51 13.67 26.36 4.11
N ALA A 52 13.45 25.07 4.40
CA ALA A 52 12.12 24.45 4.44
C ALA A 52 11.18 25.16 5.42
N SER A 53 11.71 25.63 6.57
CA SER A 53 10.94 26.33 7.60
C SER A 53 10.20 27.57 7.08
N VAL A 54 10.80 28.24 6.08
CA VAL A 54 10.29 29.46 5.44
C VAL A 54 9.47 29.13 4.20
N TRP A 55 9.91 28.15 3.40
CA TRP A 55 9.23 27.81 2.14
C TRP A 55 7.89 27.12 2.37
N ALA A 56 7.80 26.23 3.35
CA ALA A 56 6.60 25.45 3.67
C ALA A 56 6.32 25.50 5.19
N PRO A 57 5.70 26.60 5.69
CA PRO A 57 5.51 26.80 7.13
C PRO A 57 4.49 25.85 7.76
N SER A 58 3.75 25.07 6.97
CA SER A 58 2.84 24.01 7.43
C SER A 58 3.55 22.70 7.79
N LEU A 59 4.73 22.44 7.22
CA LEU A 59 5.44 21.18 7.42
C LEU A 59 6.14 21.13 8.78
N ARG A 60 6.10 19.97 9.42
CA ARG A 60 6.97 19.63 10.55
C ARG A 60 8.38 19.34 10.05
N LEU A 61 9.39 19.73 10.80
CA LEU A 61 10.80 19.61 10.46
C LEU A 61 11.45 18.57 11.36
N GLY A 62 12.17 17.61 10.79
CA GLY A 62 12.84 16.58 11.57
C GLY A 62 14.30 16.35 11.16
N THR A 63 15.14 15.88 12.08
CA THR A 63 16.50 15.42 11.73
C THR A 63 16.61 13.90 11.87
N ALA A 64 17.10 13.21 10.85
CA ALA A 64 17.25 11.75 10.79
C ALA A 64 18.62 11.30 10.23
N ILE A 65 19.77 11.62 10.83
CA ILE A 65 19.98 12.21 12.18
C ILE A 65 21.18 13.16 12.22
N VAL A 66 21.30 13.91 13.33
CA VAL A 66 22.51 14.66 13.70
C VAL A 66 23.41 13.80 14.59
N PRO A 67 24.72 13.67 14.29
CA PRO A 67 25.67 12.95 15.15
C PRO A 67 25.89 13.66 16.49
N ALA A 68 25.89 12.91 17.59
CA ALA A 68 26.19 13.40 18.95
C ALA A 68 27.67 13.81 19.17
N PHE A 69 28.49 13.65 18.14
CA PHE A 69 29.95 13.86 18.18
C PHE A 69 30.40 15.06 17.36
N THR A 70 29.77 15.32 16.20
CA THR A 70 30.29 16.27 15.18
C THR A 70 30.17 17.74 15.59
N ARG A 71 29.36 18.04 16.63
CA ARG A 71 29.28 19.36 17.26
C ARG A 71 29.49 19.25 18.76
N GLY A 72 30.22 20.21 19.32
CA GLY A 72 30.29 20.38 20.77
C GLY A 72 28.91 20.71 21.36
N PRO A 73 28.66 20.40 22.66
CA PRO A 73 27.33 20.53 23.27
C PRO A 73 26.69 21.91 23.06
N ALA A 74 27.42 22.97 23.39
CA ALA A 74 26.94 24.36 23.26
C ALA A 74 26.60 24.74 21.81
N CYS A 75 27.43 24.33 20.84
CA CYS A 75 27.19 24.60 19.42
C CYS A 75 25.94 23.86 18.93
N LEU A 76 25.76 22.60 19.34
CA LEU A 76 24.56 21.84 19.00
C LEU A 76 23.29 22.48 19.59
N ALA A 77 23.33 22.90 20.86
CA ALA A 77 22.22 23.62 21.48
C ALA A 77 21.87 24.92 20.74
N GLN A 78 22.87 25.66 20.25
CA GLN A 78 22.66 26.85 19.41
C GLN A 78 21.96 26.50 18.10
N SER A 79 22.41 25.46 17.38
CA SER A 79 21.78 25.04 16.13
C SER A 79 20.33 24.60 16.33
N VAL A 80 20.05 23.81 17.37
CA VAL A 80 18.69 23.35 17.71
C VAL A 80 17.81 24.52 18.12
N GLY A 81 18.29 25.41 19.00
CA GLY A 81 17.55 26.59 19.44
C GLY A 81 17.20 27.54 18.30
N ALA A 82 18.15 27.79 17.40
CA ALA A 82 17.93 28.64 16.22
C ALA A 82 16.89 28.06 15.26
N LEU A 83 16.98 26.76 14.93
CA LEU A 83 15.99 26.12 14.07
C LEU A 83 14.60 26.04 14.72
N ALA A 84 14.54 25.80 16.03
CA ALA A 84 13.29 25.80 16.77
C ALA A 84 12.63 27.19 16.82
N GLN A 85 13.43 28.27 16.87
CA GLN A 85 12.94 29.64 16.75
C GLN A 85 12.46 29.95 15.33
N ALA A 86 13.13 29.43 14.29
CA ALA A 86 12.68 29.58 12.90
C ALA A 86 11.38 28.80 12.61
N ALA A 87 11.12 27.73 13.35
CA ALA A 87 9.95 26.88 13.19
C ALA A 87 9.26 26.55 14.54
N PRO A 88 8.64 27.54 15.21
CA PRO A 88 8.06 27.34 16.55
C PRO A 88 7.04 26.21 16.56
N GLY A 89 7.23 25.24 17.47
CA GLY A 89 6.35 24.07 17.62
C GLY A 89 6.44 23.02 16.50
N ARG A 90 7.33 23.20 15.51
CA ARG A 90 7.43 22.32 14.32
C ARG A 90 8.71 21.51 14.25
N LEU A 91 9.67 21.67 15.17
CA LEU A 91 10.92 20.91 15.14
C LEU A 91 10.82 19.60 15.94
N ALA A 92 11.18 18.47 15.33
CA ALA A 92 11.47 17.19 15.97
C ALA A 92 12.97 16.87 15.84
N PHE A 93 13.74 17.11 16.89
CA PHE A 93 15.18 16.99 16.81
C PHE A 93 15.63 15.55 17.02
N GLY A 94 16.13 14.91 15.97
CA GLY A 94 16.73 13.59 16.01
C GLY A 94 18.24 13.60 16.14
N ILE A 95 18.74 12.89 17.15
CA ILE A 95 20.16 12.75 17.48
C ILE A 95 20.56 11.28 17.52
N GLY A 96 21.77 10.95 17.07
CA GLY A 96 22.28 9.58 17.09
C GLY A 96 23.77 9.50 17.29
N THR A 97 24.27 8.27 17.41
CA THR A 97 25.72 8.03 17.53
C THR A 97 26.46 8.34 16.24
N SER A 98 25.79 8.18 15.09
CA SER A 98 26.45 8.01 13.78
C SER A 98 27.35 6.76 13.77
N SER A 99 28.39 6.74 12.95
CA SER A 99 29.33 5.63 12.79
C SER A 99 30.78 6.10 12.92
N ASN A 100 31.69 5.15 13.14
CA ASN A 100 33.13 5.38 13.12
C ASN A 100 33.62 5.93 11.76
N VAL A 101 32.95 5.58 10.66
CA VAL A 101 33.30 6.12 9.33
C VAL A 101 33.14 7.63 9.30
N ILE A 102 32.01 8.14 9.77
CA ILE A 102 31.70 9.59 9.73
C ILE A 102 32.45 10.32 10.86
N VAL A 103 32.37 9.80 12.09
CA VAL A 103 32.90 10.50 13.27
C VAL A 103 34.43 10.47 13.32
N GLU A 104 35.04 9.29 13.21
CA GLU A 104 36.50 9.16 13.23
C GLU A 104 37.09 9.39 11.85
N GLY A 105 36.59 8.65 10.85
CA GLY A 105 37.21 8.61 9.52
C GLY A 105 37.16 9.96 8.79
N TRP A 106 36.02 10.63 8.80
CA TRP A 106 35.85 11.90 8.07
C TRP A 106 36.13 13.14 8.91
N ASN A 107 35.73 13.12 10.19
CA ASN A 107 35.82 14.30 11.05
C ASN A 107 37.00 14.26 12.04
N GLY A 108 37.73 13.15 12.14
CA GLY A 108 38.89 13.03 13.04
C GLY A 108 38.54 13.12 14.52
N ILE A 109 37.29 12.79 14.89
CA ILE A 109 36.80 12.84 16.28
C ILE A 109 36.82 11.41 16.85
N PRO A 110 37.37 11.16 18.05
CA PRO A 110 37.31 9.84 18.67
C PRO A 110 35.86 9.34 18.86
N PHE A 111 35.56 8.12 18.43
CA PHE A 111 34.24 7.50 18.55
C PHE A 111 34.16 6.56 19.76
N GLU A 112 34.30 7.16 20.95
CA GLU A 112 34.31 6.46 22.22
C GLU A 112 32.97 6.56 22.94
N GLN A 113 32.59 5.48 23.65
CA GLN A 113 31.41 5.43 24.52
C GLN A 113 30.11 5.96 23.86
N PRO A 114 29.74 5.50 22.64
CA PRO A 114 28.66 6.11 21.86
C PRO A 114 27.31 6.13 22.56
N TYR A 115 27.00 5.10 23.36
CA TYR A 115 25.79 5.07 24.18
C TYR A 115 25.75 6.22 25.20
N GLN A 116 26.82 6.35 26.00
CA GLN A 116 26.94 7.38 27.02
C GLN A 116 26.97 8.77 26.39
N ARG A 117 27.70 8.93 25.28
CA ARG A 117 27.82 10.21 24.58
C ARG A 117 26.46 10.72 24.10
N THR A 118 25.65 9.87 23.47
CA THR A 118 24.30 10.25 23.05
C THR A 118 23.39 10.53 24.25
N ARG A 119 23.42 9.70 25.31
CA ARG A 119 22.64 9.93 26.54
C ARG A 119 22.97 11.29 27.16
N ASP A 120 24.25 11.59 27.34
CA ASP A 120 24.72 12.83 27.97
C ASP A 120 24.35 14.04 27.13
N MET A 121 24.46 13.95 25.79
CA MET A 121 24.03 15.02 24.90
C MET A 121 22.51 15.27 24.96
N VAL A 122 21.69 14.22 25.02
CA VAL A 122 20.24 14.34 25.19
C VAL A 122 19.91 15.06 26.51
N ARG A 123 20.53 14.65 27.62
CA ARG A 123 20.31 15.28 28.93
C ARG A 123 20.75 16.75 28.95
N PHE A 124 21.92 17.04 28.40
CA PHE A 124 22.41 18.40 28.25
C PHE A 124 21.45 19.25 27.42
N LEU A 125 21.01 18.77 26.25
CA LEU A 125 20.09 19.51 25.38
C LEU A 125 18.75 19.77 26.05
N ARG A 126 18.20 18.79 26.78
CA ARG A 126 16.96 18.99 27.56
C ARG A 126 17.09 20.12 28.57
N ALA A 127 18.21 20.23 29.26
CA ALA A 127 18.44 21.33 30.21
C ALA A 127 18.72 22.67 29.50
N ALA A 128 19.57 22.66 28.48
CA ALA A 128 19.98 23.88 27.78
C ALA A 128 18.82 24.55 27.03
N LEU A 129 17.93 23.76 26.41
CA LEU A 129 16.81 24.27 25.63
C LEU A 129 15.69 24.90 26.50
N THR A 130 15.73 24.76 27.82
CA THR A 130 14.82 25.52 28.71
C THR A 130 15.35 26.93 29.04
N GLY A 131 16.54 27.29 28.55
CA GLY A 131 17.23 28.53 28.92
C GLY A 131 17.90 28.48 30.31
N ALA A 132 17.98 27.31 30.94
CA ALA A 132 18.69 27.17 32.20
C ALA A 132 20.20 27.43 32.00
N LYS A 133 20.85 28.00 33.02
CA LYS A 133 22.31 28.05 33.08
C LYS A 133 22.84 26.66 33.47
N VAL A 134 23.55 26.01 32.55
CA VAL A 134 24.09 24.66 32.73
C VAL A 134 25.56 24.74 33.15
N THR A 135 25.84 24.17 34.32
CA THR A 135 27.19 23.83 34.81
C THR A 135 27.13 22.41 35.33
N GLU A 136 27.62 21.44 34.56
CA GLU A 136 27.47 20.02 34.84
C GLU A 136 28.65 19.22 34.28
N GLU A 137 29.05 18.19 35.02
CA GLU A 137 30.06 17.21 34.62
C GLU A 137 29.30 15.91 34.24
N TYR A 138 29.21 15.63 32.95
CA TYR A 138 28.63 14.39 32.43
C TYR A 138 29.72 13.30 32.31
N GLU A 139 29.34 12.07 31.99
CA GLU A 139 30.29 10.95 31.86
C GLU A 139 31.24 11.14 30.67
N THR A 140 30.76 11.80 29.60
CA THR A 140 31.50 11.93 28.33
C THR A 140 31.94 13.36 27.98
N PHE A 141 31.53 14.37 28.75
CA PHE A 141 31.98 15.76 28.60
C PHE A 141 31.56 16.62 29.80
N SER A 142 32.15 17.81 29.91
CA SER A 142 31.79 18.81 30.91
C SER A 142 31.28 20.09 30.25
N VAL A 143 30.30 20.76 30.85
CA VAL A 143 29.87 22.11 30.46
C VAL A 143 29.94 23.03 31.67
N ARG A 144 30.47 24.25 31.48
CA ARG A 144 30.61 25.25 32.55
C ARG A 144 29.96 26.57 32.15
N SER A 145 28.98 27.01 32.94
CA SER A 145 28.33 28.32 32.83
C SER A 145 27.77 28.64 31.44
N PHE A 146 27.20 27.65 30.75
CA PHE A 146 26.52 27.87 29.47
C PHE A 146 25.06 28.24 29.69
N THR A 147 24.59 29.29 29.01
CA THR A 147 23.16 29.62 28.92
C THR A 147 22.84 29.82 27.44
N LEU A 148 21.81 29.13 26.94
CA LEU A 148 21.39 29.28 25.56
C LEU A 148 20.71 30.65 25.38
N GLY A 149 21.20 31.45 24.41
CA GLY A 149 20.65 32.79 24.14
C GLY A 149 19.34 32.79 23.34
N VAL A 150 19.08 31.72 22.59
CA VAL A 150 17.86 31.54 21.78
C VAL A 150 17.05 30.40 22.39
N VAL A 151 16.15 30.74 23.31
CA VAL A 151 15.31 29.76 24.00
C VAL A 151 14.07 29.47 23.13
N PRO A 152 13.83 28.21 22.73
CA PRO A 152 12.61 27.82 22.02
C PRO A 152 11.34 28.21 22.79
N GLU A 153 10.33 28.75 22.10
CA GLU A 153 9.04 29.11 22.70
C GLU A 153 8.25 27.88 23.16
N GLN A 154 8.47 26.75 22.50
CA GLN A 154 7.84 25.47 22.79
C GLN A 154 8.92 24.40 23.03
N PRO A 155 8.66 23.41 23.91
CA PRO A 155 9.58 22.31 24.10
C PRO A 155 9.87 21.61 22.77
N VAL A 156 11.15 21.33 22.51
CA VAL A 156 11.60 20.61 21.31
C VAL A 156 11.60 19.11 21.62
N PRO A 157 10.77 18.27 20.96
CA PRO A 157 10.89 16.82 21.02
C PRO A 157 12.29 16.36 20.60
N ILE A 158 12.90 15.47 21.39
CA ILE A 158 14.19 14.86 21.12
C ILE A 158 13.99 13.36 20.86
N LEU A 159 14.23 12.96 19.62
CA LEU A 159 14.18 11.57 19.20
C LEU A 159 15.61 11.01 19.12
N VAL A 160 15.79 9.74 19.49
CA VAL A 160 17.11 9.11 19.48
C VAL A 160 17.18 8.07 18.37
N ALA A 161 18.17 8.22 17.48
CA ALA A 161 18.51 7.19 16.51
C ALA A 161 18.97 5.93 17.23
N ALA A 162 18.31 4.82 16.96
CA ALA A 162 18.53 3.59 17.70
C ALA A 162 18.32 2.38 16.81
N LEU A 163 19.32 1.51 16.74
CA LEU A 163 19.24 0.26 15.99
C LEU A 163 19.05 -0.96 16.90
N ARG A 164 19.79 -1.02 18.02
CA ARG A 164 19.88 -2.21 18.88
C ARG A 164 19.29 -1.98 20.27
N PRO A 165 18.98 -3.05 21.05
CA PRO A 165 18.14 -2.96 22.26
C PRO A 165 18.58 -1.92 23.30
N GLY A 166 19.90 -1.74 23.50
CA GLY A 166 20.41 -0.73 24.42
C GLY A 166 20.02 0.69 24.02
N MET A 167 20.28 1.06 22.76
CA MET A 167 19.92 2.38 22.21
C MET A 167 18.40 2.54 22.07
N LEU A 168 17.67 1.48 21.71
CA LEU A 168 16.20 1.53 21.60
C LEU A 168 15.55 1.82 22.96
N ARG A 169 16.04 1.19 24.04
CA ARG A 169 15.61 1.52 25.41
C ARG A 169 16.03 2.93 25.84
N LEU A 170 17.19 3.42 25.40
CA LEU A 170 17.61 4.80 25.65
C LEU A 170 16.64 5.78 24.99
N ALA A 171 16.26 5.52 23.73
CA ALA A 171 15.31 6.32 22.97
C ALA A 171 13.95 6.40 23.67
N GLY A 172 13.42 5.25 24.13
CA GLY A 172 12.19 5.21 24.91
C GLY A 172 12.32 5.92 26.27
N ARG A 173 13.41 5.72 27.00
CA ARG A 173 13.56 6.23 28.38
C ARG A 173 13.88 7.72 28.46
N GLU A 174 14.82 8.20 27.66
CA GLU A 174 15.35 9.58 27.74
C GLU A 174 14.84 10.48 26.60
N GLY A 175 14.22 9.90 25.57
CA GLY A 175 13.66 10.61 24.41
C GLY A 175 12.13 10.55 24.34
N GLU A 176 11.58 11.27 23.38
CA GLU A 176 10.17 11.21 22.97
C GLU A 176 9.88 10.03 22.05
N GLY A 177 10.92 9.31 21.60
CA GLY A 177 10.79 8.27 20.60
C GLY A 177 12.10 7.86 19.97
N ALA A 178 12.01 6.97 18.99
CA ALA A 178 13.16 6.41 18.27
C ALA A 178 13.12 6.78 16.79
N ILE A 179 14.31 6.93 16.20
CA ILE A 179 14.49 6.95 14.75
C ILE A 179 15.19 5.66 14.35
N ILE A 180 14.53 4.88 13.48
CA ILE A 180 14.99 3.60 12.95
C ILE A 180 15.22 3.73 11.44
N ASN A 181 16.12 2.92 10.90
CA ASN A 181 16.56 2.98 9.50
C ASN A 181 17.15 1.62 9.08
N TRP A 182 17.16 1.32 7.78
CA TRP A 182 17.68 0.06 7.22
C TRP A 182 17.10 -1.21 7.86
N LEU A 183 15.78 -1.31 7.89
CA LEU A 183 15.04 -2.46 8.38
C LEU A 183 13.78 -2.65 7.52
N SER A 184 13.20 -3.85 7.50
CA SER A 184 11.91 -4.09 6.87
C SER A 184 10.74 -3.70 7.79
N ALA A 185 9.51 -3.73 7.26
CA ALA A 185 8.29 -3.53 8.07
C ALA A 185 8.16 -4.61 9.16
N ASP A 186 8.49 -5.87 8.84
CA ASP A 186 8.42 -6.99 9.78
C ASP A 186 9.41 -6.83 10.95
N ASP A 187 10.60 -6.26 10.68
CA ASP A 187 11.60 -5.98 11.70
C ASP A 187 11.09 -4.98 12.77
N VAL A 188 10.07 -4.18 12.45
CA VAL A 188 9.47 -3.22 13.39
C VAL A 188 8.97 -3.94 14.65
N ALA A 189 8.41 -5.15 14.51
CA ALA A 189 7.94 -5.96 15.64
C ALA A 189 9.07 -6.36 16.61
N THR A 190 10.32 -6.40 16.12
CA THR A 190 11.51 -6.69 16.94
C THR A 190 12.03 -5.44 17.66
N VAL A 191 12.02 -4.27 17.01
CA VAL A 191 12.58 -3.04 17.58
C VAL A 191 11.61 -2.31 18.50
N LYS A 192 10.33 -2.25 18.13
CA LYS A 192 9.29 -1.47 18.79
C LYS A 192 9.13 -1.78 20.29
N PRO A 193 9.11 -3.05 20.74
CA PRO A 193 8.96 -3.37 22.15
C PRO A 193 10.05 -2.76 23.04
N HIS A 194 11.27 -2.56 22.52
CA HIS A 194 12.35 -1.93 23.28
C HIS A 194 12.15 -0.42 23.46
N VAL A 195 11.50 0.26 22.51
CA VAL A 195 11.17 1.68 22.59
C VAL A 195 9.98 1.89 23.53
N ASP A 196 8.93 1.07 23.36
CA ASP A 196 7.69 1.14 24.15
C ASP A 196 7.92 0.83 25.64
N ALA A 197 8.99 0.12 25.99
CA ALA A 197 9.42 -0.07 27.37
C ALA A 197 9.69 1.26 28.12
N GLY A 198 9.88 2.36 27.38
CA GLY A 198 9.99 3.72 27.94
C GLY A 198 8.67 4.40 28.30
N GLY A 199 7.53 3.76 28.06
CA GLY A 199 6.19 4.27 28.35
C GLY A 199 5.33 4.50 27.09
N PRO A 200 4.04 4.82 27.26
CA PRO A 200 3.13 5.05 26.13
C PRO A 200 3.45 6.34 25.37
N GLY A 201 2.98 6.43 24.13
CA GLY A 201 3.04 7.65 23.32
C GLY A 201 4.41 7.94 22.69
N LYS A 202 5.29 6.95 22.61
CA LYS A 202 6.59 7.09 21.93
C LYS A 202 6.43 7.17 20.42
N GLU A 203 7.07 8.17 19.82
CA GLU A 203 7.11 8.29 18.37
C GLU A 203 8.12 7.27 17.80
N ILE A 204 7.74 6.59 16.73
CA ILE A 204 8.63 5.70 15.98
C ILE A 204 8.71 6.27 14.56
N VAL A 205 9.84 6.90 14.26
CA VAL A 205 10.15 7.44 12.95
C VAL A 205 10.99 6.41 12.22
N ALA A 206 10.54 5.95 11.04
CA ALA A 206 11.32 5.05 10.20
C ALA A 206 11.76 5.79 8.95
N ARG A 207 13.07 5.96 8.74
CA ARG A 207 13.59 6.41 7.45
C ARG A 207 13.66 5.20 6.52
N ILE A 208 12.85 5.22 5.46
CA ILE A 208 12.56 4.08 4.60
C ILE A 208 13.08 4.38 3.20
N PHE A 209 13.91 3.49 2.66
CA PHE A 209 14.46 3.66 1.32
C PHE A 209 13.47 3.19 0.26
N VAL A 210 13.19 4.07 -0.70
CA VAL A 210 12.15 3.84 -1.72
C VAL A 210 12.70 4.12 -3.11
N ALA A 211 12.47 3.19 -4.04
CA ALA A 211 12.74 3.35 -5.45
C ALA A 211 11.44 3.14 -6.25
N VAL A 212 10.81 4.22 -6.71
CA VAL A 212 9.57 4.15 -7.50
C VAL A 212 9.92 3.77 -8.93
N SER A 213 10.06 2.47 -9.17
CA SER A 213 10.47 1.90 -10.45
C SER A 213 10.03 0.43 -10.55
N ASP A 214 9.52 0.04 -11.71
CA ASP A 214 9.21 -1.36 -12.06
C ASP A 214 10.45 -2.13 -12.57
N ASP A 215 11.60 -1.45 -12.72
CA ASP A 215 12.85 -2.05 -13.21
C ASP A 215 13.59 -2.78 -12.09
N ALA A 216 13.19 -4.04 -11.88
CA ALA A 216 13.77 -4.93 -10.89
C ALA A 216 15.29 -5.08 -11.03
N ASP A 217 15.80 -5.17 -12.25
CA ASP A 217 17.24 -5.40 -12.49
C ASP A 217 18.05 -4.18 -12.07
N THR A 218 17.62 -2.97 -12.44
CA THR A 218 18.26 -1.73 -12.01
C THR A 218 18.17 -1.55 -10.49
N VAL A 219 16.99 -1.74 -9.90
CA VAL A 219 16.79 -1.59 -8.45
C VAL A 219 17.66 -2.57 -7.69
N ARG A 220 17.71 -3.84 -8.10
CA ARG A 220 18.52 -4.86 -7.43
C ARG A 220 20.01 -4.64 -7.62
N ALA A 221 20.44 -4.17 -8.79
CA ALA A 221 21.84 -3.82 -9.00
C ALA A 221 22.26 -2.65 -8.10
N MET A 222 21.53 -1.53 -8.14
CA MET A 222 21.84 -0.33 -7.36
C MET A 222 21.61 -0.52 -5.85
N GLY A 223 20.57 -1.27 -5.49
CA GLY A 223 20.24 -1.61 -4.11
C GLY A 223 21.33 -2.41 -3.42
N ARG A 224 22.02 -3.31 -4.13
CA ARG A 224 23.21 -4.00 -3.61
C ARG A 224 24.34 -3.05 -3.26
N PHE A 225 24.59 -2.02 -4.08
CA PHE A 225 25.59 -1.01 -3.75
C PHE A 225 25.19 -0.21 -2.50
N ALA A 226 23.93 0.20 -2.38
CA ALA A 226 23.42 0.93 -1.23
C ALA A 226 23.52 0.08 0.05
N ILE A 227 23.10 -1.19 -0.02
CA ILE A 227 23.22 -2.16 1.07
C ILE A 227 24.68 -2.35 1.46
N ALA A 228 25.58 -2.61 0.51
CA ALA A 228 27.00 -2.84 0.82
C ALA A 228 27.64 -1.61 1.48
N ALA A 229 27.27 -0.39 1.07
CA ALA A 229 27.79 0.85 1.65
C ALA A 229 27.40 1.02 3.14
N TYR A 230 26.22 0.56 3.53
CA TYR A 230 25.73 0.67 4.90
C TYR A 230 26.02 -0.58 5.75
N LEU A 231 25.65 -1.76 5.26
CA LEU A 231 25.62 -3.00 6.04
C LEU A 231 27.02 -3.59 6.29
N ASN A 232 28.06 -3.11 5.62
CA ASN A 232 29.45 -3.41 5.99
C ASN A 232 29.99 -2.54 7.14
N VAL A 233 29.30 -1.46 7.51
CA VAL A 233 29.67 -0.62 8.66
C VAL A 233 29.38 -1.42 9.94
N PRO A 234 30.32 -1.50 10.91
CA PRO A 234 30.20 -2.41 12.07
C PRO A 234 28.90 -2.30 12.85
N VAL A 235 28.35 -1.08 13.00
CA VAL A 235 27.10 -0.84 13.72
C VAL A 235 25.88 -1.44 13.01
N TYR A 236 25.84 -1.36 11.68
CA TYR A 236 24.74 -1.92 10.86
C TYR A 236 24.91 -3.42 10.68
N ARG A 237 26.14 -3.93 10.51
CA ARG A 237 26.41 -5.38 10.54
C ARG A 237 25.85 -6.01 11.81
N ALA A 238 26.21 -5.48 12.98
CA ALA A 238 25.74 -6.01 14.26
C ALA A 238 24.22 -5.85 14.44
N PHE A 239 23.60 -4.87 13.78
CA PHE A 239 22.15 -4.71 13.76
C PHE A 239 21.48 -5.81 12.95
N HIS A 240 21.95 -6.10 11.74
CA HIS A 240 21.37 -7.16 10.89
C HIS A 240 21.69 -8.57 11.39
N GLU A 241 22.84 -8.79 12.05
CA GLU A 241 23.09 -10.04 12.80
C GLU A 241 22.02 -10.23 13.89
N TRP A 242 21.67 -9.18 14.62
CA TRP A 242 20.63 -9.23 15.66
C TRP A 242 19.21 -9.41 15.09
N LEU A 243 18.92 -8.82 13.93
CA LEU A 243 17.67 -9.05 13.19
C LEU A 243 17.60 -10.44 12.51
N GLY A 244 18.62 -11.29 12.65
CA GLY A 244 18.62 -12.66 12.12
C GLY A 244 19.07 -12.81 10.67
N ARG A 245 19.62 -11.76 10.03
CA ARG A 245 20.13 -11.81 8.65
C ARG A 245 21.60 -12.24 8.55
N GLY A 246 22.17 -12.77 9.63
CA GLY A 246 23.58 -13.18 9.67
C GLY A 246 23.95 -14.26 8.65
N GLU A 247 23.07 -15.24 8.43
CA GLU A 247 23.28 -16.29 7.42
C GLU A 247 23.22 -15.73 5.99
N GLN A 248 22.26 -14.84 5.73
CA GLN A 248 22.05 -14.25 4.40
C GLN A 248 23.16 -13.29 3.98
N LEU A 249 23.74 -12.54 4.93
CA LEU A 249 24.75 -11.50 4.68
C LEU A 249 26.18 -11.93 5.02
N GLY A 250 26.36 -13.10 5.63
CA GLY A 250 27.66 -13.58 6.12
C GLY A 250 28.72 -13.62 5.03
N GLU A 251 28.33 -14.07 3.83
CA GLU A 251 29.24 -14.19 2.69
C GLU A 251 29.66 -12.81 2.14
N MET A 252 28.72 -11.86 2.03
CA MET A 252 29.03 -10.47 1.67
C MET A 252 30.08 -9.90 2.64
N TRP A 253 29.90 -10.06 3.95
CA TRP A 253 30.84 -9.54 4.95
C TRP A 253 32.22 -10.19 4.87
N ARG A 254 32.29 -11.50 4.60
CA ARG A 254 33.56 -12.23 4.44
C ARG A 254 34.33 -11.71 3.23
N LEU A 255 33.68 -11.68 2.06
CA LEU A 255 34.27 -11.19 0.81
C LEU A 255 34.67 -9.72 0.89
N TRP A 256 33.86 -8.90 1.58
CA TRP A 256 34.21 -7.50 1.83
C TRP A 256 35.44 -7.38 2.74
N GLY A 257 35.57 -8.22 3.77
CA GLY A 257 36.79 -8.27 4.59
C GLY A 257 38.03 -8.64 3.79
N GLU A 258 37.90 -9.52 2.80
CA GLU A 258 38.98 -9.96 1.91
C GLU A 258 39.35 -8.95 0.82
N GLY A 259 38.55 -7.90 0.64
CA GLY A 259 38.78 -6.86 -0.37
C GLY A 259 38.13 -7.14 -1.72
N ASP A 260 37.45 -8.28 -1.91
CA ASP A 260 36.73 -8.59 -3.15
C ASP A 260 35.36 -7.91 -3.16
N ARG A 261 35.37 -6.62 -3.53
CA ARG A 261 34.17 -5.77 -3.58
C ARG A 261 33.14 -6.28 -4.58
N LYS A 262 33.58 -6.85 -5.70
CA LYS A 262 32.68 -7.33 -6.75
C LYS A 262 31.94 -8.58 -6.28
N ALA A 263 32.66 -9.58 -5.80
CA ALA A 263 32.05 -10.80 -5.29
C ALA A 263 31.17 -10.51 -4.05
N ALA A 264 31.56 -9.57 -3.19
CA ALA A 264 30.75 -9.16 -2.05
C ALA A 264 29.37 -8.60 -2.47
N LEU A 265 29.32 -7.79 -3.53
CA LEU A 265 28.06 -7.27 -4.07
C LEU A 265 27.20 -8.40 -4.66
N GLU A 266 27.80 -9.28 -5.45
CA GLU A 266 27.12 -10.44 -6.05
C GLU A 266 26.56 -11.41 -4.99
N ALA A 267 27.21 -11.49 -3.82
CA ALA A 267 26.77 -12.33 -2.71
C ALA A 267 25.52 -11.81 -1.96
N ILE A 268 25.07 -10.57 -2.21
CA ILE A 268 23.85 -10.03 -1.59
C ILE A 268 22.62 -10.64 -2.31
N PRO A 269 21.75 -11.37 -1.60
CA PRO A 269 20.55 -11.96 -2.18
C PRO A 269 19.54 -10.89 -2.63
N ASP A 270 18.84 -11.15 -3.75
CA ASP A 270 17.72 -10.30 -4.20
C ASP A 270 16.65 -10.12 -3.11
N SER A 271 16.37 -11.17 -2.32
CA SER A 271 15.40 -11.11 -1.22
C SER A 271 15.76 -10.07 -0.18
N VAL A 272 17.05 -9.88 0.14
CA VAL A 272 17.48 -8.85 1.10
C VAL A 272 17.28 -7.44 0.53
N VAL A 273 17.51 -7.27 -0.79
CA VAL A 273 17.22 -6.01 -1.45
C VAL A 273 15.72 -5.72 -1.41
N ASP A 274 14.90 -6.70 -1.77
CA ASP A 274 13.44 -6.58 -1.84
C ASP A 274 12.80 -6.38 -0.44
N GLU A 275 13.43 -6.85 0.63
CA GLU A 275 13.02 -6.63 2.02
C GLU A 275 13.37 -5.22 2.54
N LEU A 276 14.56 -4.71 2.22
CA LEU A 276 15.10 -3.48 2.81
C LEU A 276 14.85 -2.22 1.98
N ILE A 277 14.53 -2.38 0.70
CA ILE A 277 14.21 -1.28 -0.22
C ILE A 277 12.80 -1.50 -0.74
N ILE A 278 11.92 -0.52 -0.54
CA ILE A 278 10.61 -0.51 -1.16
C ILE A 278 10.78 -0.15 -2.63
N TRP A 279 10.24 -0.96 -3.54
CA TRP A 279 10.26 -0.67 -4.96
C TRP A 279 9.09 -1.30 -5.70
N GLY A 280 8.85 -0.82 -6.92
CA GLY A 280 7.72 -1.15 -7.78
C GLY A 280 6.99 0.10 -8.26
N SER A 281 5.75 -0.08 -8.69
CA SER A 281 4.86 1.03 -9.01
C SER A 281 4.59 1.90 -7.77
N ALA A 282 4.16 3.15 -7.96
CA ALA A 282 3.87 4.05 -6.84
C ALA A 282 2.82 3.48 -5.86
N GLY A 283 1.84 2.73 -6.36
CA GLY A 283 0.83 2.05 -5.54
C GLY A 283 1.43 0.94 -4.67
N GLU A 284 2.26 0.06 -5.26
CA GLU A 284 2.96 -1.00 -4.50
C GLU A 284 3.92 -0.41 -3.47
N CYS A 285 4.61 0.69 -3.82
CA CYS A 285 5.46 1.40 -2.88
C CYS A 285 4.65 1.96 -1.69
N ARG A 286 3.46 2.51 -1.96
CA ARG A 286 2.56 3.03 -0.93
C ARG A 286 2.05 1.93 -0.01
N GLU A 287 1.57 0.81 -0.55
CA GLU A 287 1.11 -0.33 0.25
C GLU A 287 2.21 -0.85 1.18
N ARG A 288 3.46 -0.90 0.69
CA ARG A 288 4.60 -1.29 1.52
C ARG A 288 4.98 -0.23 2.56
N LEU A 289 4.77 1.06 2.31
CA LEU A 289 4.92 2.11 3.32
C LEU A 289 3.87 1.96 4.42
N ASP A 290 2.63 1.63 4.06
CA ASP A 290 1.53 1.40 5.00
C ASP A 290 1.78 0.17 5.88
N ALA A 291 2.47 -0.85 5.38
CA ALA A 291 2.89 -1.98 6.19
C ALA A 291 3.80 -1.57 7.38
N TYR A 292 4.63 -0.53 7.25
CA TYR A 292 5.39 0.02 8.38
C TYR A 292 4.46 0.68 9.40
N VAL A 293 3.44 1.39 8.93
CA VAL A 293 2.44 2.04 9.79
C VAL A 293 1.65 1.00 10.57
N ASP A 294 1.18 -0.05 9.89
CA ASP A 294 0.49 -1.19 10.50
C ASP A 294 1.38 -1.91 11.53
N ALA A 295 2.67 -2.01 11.27
CA ALA A 295 3.65 -2.57 12.21
C ALA A 295 3.96 -1.64 13.40
N GLY A 296 3.45 -0.41 13.40
CA GLY A 296 3.50 0.54 14.52
C GLY A 296 4.50 1.69 14.35
N VAL A 297 5.00 1.94 13.14
CA VAL A 297 5.71 3.19 12.80
C VAL A 297 4.70 4.33 12.77
N THR A 298 4.96 5.39 13.54
CA THR A 298 4.07 6.55 13.59
C THR A 298 4.40 7.59 12.51
N THR A 299 5.65 7.60 12.06
CA THR A 299 6.16 8.56 11.08
C THR A 299 7.06 7.85 10.06
N PRO A 300 6.51 7.17 9.03
CA PRO A 300 7.27 6.74 7.86
C PRO A 300 7.86 7.96 7.13
N VAL A 301 9.18 7.97 6.95
CA VAL A 301 9.93 9.02 6.25
C VAL A 301 10.51 8.43 4.98
N VAL A 302 9.98 8.83 3.84
CA VAL A 302 10.44 8.38 2.53
C VAL A 302 11.82 8.96 2.25
N ALA A 303 12.78 8.10 1.94
CA ALA A 303 14.08 8.45 1.40
C ALA A 303 14.15 7.88 -0.02
N LEU A 304 13.92 8.75 -1.01
CA LEU A 304 14.01 8.35 -2.41
C LEU A 304 15.46 7.98 -2.73
N LEU A 305 15.63 6.82 -3.36
CA LEU A 305 16.90 6.36 -3.90
C LEU A 305 16.92 6.71 -5.38
N PRO A 306 17.81 7.62 -5.85
CA PRO A 306 17.79 8.13 -7.23
C PRO A 306 18.30 7.08 -8.23
N PHE A 307 17.53 6.01 -8.42
CA PHE A 307 17.86 4.85 -9.26
C PHE A 307 17.40 5.07 -10.70
N GLY A 308 17.66 6.26 -11.25
CA GLY A 308 17.34 6.62 -12.63
C GLY A 308 15.91 7.13 -12.86
N PHE A 309 15.13 7.40 -11.81
CA PHE A 309 13.82 8.07 -11.91
C PHE A 309 13.90 9.52 -11.39
N ASP A 310 12.93 10.34 -11.78
CA ASP A 310 12.79 11.73 -11.30
C ASP A 310 12.19 11.73 -9.88
N GLU A 311 12.95 12.25 -8.90
CA GLU A 311 12.53 12.25 -7.50
C GLU A 311 11.27 13.09 -7.24
N ARG A 312 11.06 14.17 -7.99
CA ARG A 312 9.88 15.03 -7.83
C ARG A 312 8.63 14.31 -8.26
N GLU A 313 8.67 13.69 -9.44
CA GLU A 313 7.55 12.92 -9.98
C GLU A 313 7.30 11.66 -9.14
N ALA A 314 8.34 11.03 -8.60
CA ALA A 314 8.17 9.94 -7.63
C ALA A 314 7.46 10.40 -6.35
N ALA A 315 7.87 11.54 -5.77
CA ALA A 315 7.22 12.12 -4.59
C ALA A 315 5.74 12.45 -4.84
N LYS A 316 5.40 12.97 -6.03
CA LYS A 316 4.02 13.19 -6.48
C LYS A 316 3.25 11.90 -6.64
N ALA A 317 3.77 10.93 -7.39
CA ALA A 317 3.07 9.67 -7.66
C ALA A 317 2.77 8.91 -6.36
N LEU A 318 3.71 8.95 -5.41
CA LEU A 318 3.48 8.43 -4.06
C LEU A 318 2.32 9.15 -3.36
N SER A 319 2.16 10.46 -3.52
CA SER A 319 1.07 11.25 -2.91
C SER A 319 -0.25 11.19 -3.70
N GLU A 320 -0.24 11.14 -5.03
CA GLU A 320 -1.45 11.05 -5.84
C GLU A 320 -2.14 9.69 -5.67
N SER A 321 -1.41 8.68 -5.18
CA SER A 321 -2.00 7.44 -4.66
C SER A 321 -2.84 7.65 -3.38
N ASP A 322 -2.83 8.85 -2.80
CA ASP A 322 -3.32 9.22 -1.46
C ASP A 322 -4.60 10.11 -1.47
N LEU A 323 -5.38 10.15 -2.56
CA LEU A 323 -6.66 10.87 -2.57
C LEU A 323 -7.89 9.95 -2.59
N THR A 324 -7.99 9.02 -1.63
CA THR A 324 -9.11 8.96 -0.67
C THR A 324 -8.88 7.82 0.33
N PRO A 325 -9.15 8.02 1.64
CA PRO A 325 -9.49 6.89 2.51
C PRO A 325 -10.52 6.05 1.76
N ALA A 326 -10.35 4.72 1.67
CA ALA A 326 -11.16 3.86 0.81
C ALA A 326 -12.67 4.09 1.01
N GLU A 327 -13.25 5.03 0.26
CA GLU A 327 -14.60 5.52 0.49
C GLU A 327 -15.53 4.49 -0.15
N PRO A 328 -16.62 4.09 0.53
CA PRO A 328 -17.63 3.31 -0.14
C PRO A 328 -18.16 4.14 -1.32
N ILE A 329 -18.06 3.59 -2.53
CA ILE A 329 -18.64 4.18 -3.73
C ILE A 329 -19.59 3.18 -4.37
N THR A 330 -20.55 3.71 -5.14
CA THR A 330 -21.36 2.91 -6.05
C THR A 330 -21.09 3.35 -7.48
N VAL A 331 -20.43 2.48 -8.24
CA VAL A 331 -20.23 2.64 -9.68
C VAL A 331 -21.56 2.38 -10.38
N VAL A 332 -21.94 3.23 -11.33
CA VAL A 332 -23.17 3.12 -12.12
C VAL A 332 -22.82 3.19 -13.59
N LEU A 333 -23.33 2.23 -14.36
CA LEU A 333 -23.20 2.12 -15.82
C LEU A 333 -24.59 2.20 -16.46
N SER A 334 -24.71 2.97 -17.55
CA SER A 334 -25.95 3.11 -18.33
C SER A 334 -26.03 2.15 -19.53
N GLU A 335 -27.22 2.01 -20.11
CA GLU A 335 -27.46 1.17 -21.29
C GLU A 335 -26.68 1.64 -22.52
N LYS A 336 -26.42 2.95 -22.65
CA LYS A 336 -25.58 3.55 -23.70
C LYS A 336 -24.09 3.63 -23.33
N GLY A 337 -23.65 2.98 -22.24
CA GLY A 337 -22.24 2.87 -21.89
C GLY A 337 -21.63 4.11 -21.23
N TRP A 338 -22.44 4.89 -20.50
CA TRP A 338 -21.96 6.00 -19.68
C TRP A 338 -21.68 5.52 -18.26
N ILE A 339 -20.50 5.86 -17.73
CA ILE A 339 -20.04 5.43 -16.40
C ILE A 339 -19.83 6.61 -15.44
N ARG A 340 -20.18 6.41 -14.17
CA ARG A 340 -19.99 7.38 -13.07
C ARG A 340 -19.88 6.66 -11.72
N ALA A 341 -19.42 7.37 -10.69
CA ALA A 341 -19.35 6.88 -9.31
C ALA A 341 -20.08 7.83 -8.35
N ALA A 342 -20.96 7.29 -7.51
CA ALA A 342 -21.57 8.01 -6.41
C ALA A 342 -20.87 7.68 -5.09
N LYS A 343 -20.84 8.65 -4.17
CA LYS A 343 -20.37 8.42 -2.80
C LYS A 343 -21.42 7.64 -2.01
N GLY A 344 -20.98 6.63 -1.25
CA GLY A 344 -21.82 5.75 -0.45
C GLY A 344 -22.44 4.58 -1.23
N HIS A 345 -23.02 3.65 -0.47
CA HIS A 345 -23.78 2.48 -0.99
C HIS A 345 -25.30 2.66 -0.92
N GLU A 346 -25.77 3.76 -0.32
CA GLU A 346 -27.17 4.12 -0.12
C GLU A 346 -27.73 4.99 -1.25
N ILE A 347 -27.36 4.68 -2.49
CA ILE A 347 -27.96 5.31 -3.67
C ILE A 347 -28.98 4.38 -4.31
N GLU A 348 -29.95 4.95 -5.01
CA GLU A 348 -30.85 4.22 -5.90
C GLU A 348 -30.43 4.49 -7.36
N PRO A 349 -29.63 3.61 -7.99
CA PRO A 349 -29.07 3.87 -9.31
C PRO A 349 -30.14 4.12 -10.39
N ALA A 350 -31.24 3.36 -10.35
CA ALA A 350 -32.33 3.47 -11.32
C ALA A 350 -33.05 4.84 -11.28
N GLY A 351 -33.01 5.55 -10.15
CA GLY A 351 -33.64 6.86 -9.97
C GLY A 351 -32.76 8.05 -10.38
N LEU A 352 -31.50 7.82 -10.80
CA LEU A 352 -30.60 8.89 -11.20
C LEU A 352 -31.00 9.51 -12.56
N ALA A 353 -30.56 10.74 -12.83
CA ALA A 353 -30.76 11.36 -14.13
C ALA A 353 -29.88 10.70 -15.21
N TYR A 354 -30.47 10.38 -16.37
CA TYR A 354 -29.83 9.80 -17.55
C TYR A 354 -29.98 10.70 -18.77
N ARG A 355 -29.20 10.43 -19.82
CA ARG A 355 -29.33 11.12 -21.12
C ARG A 355 -30.62 10.72 -21.82
N GLU A 356 -31.05 11.54 -22.79
CA GLU A 356 -32.24 11.24 -23.58
C GLU A 356 -32.13 9.86 -24.27
N GLY A 357 -33.13 9.02 -24.02
CA GLY A 357 -33.19 7.63 -24.47
C GLY A 357 -32.11 6.72 -23.88
N ASP A 358 -31.47 7.08 -22.77
CA ASP A 358 -30.56 6.24 -21.99
C ASP A 358 -31.22 5.85 -20.65
N ALA A 359 -30.78 4.74 -20.05
CA ALA A 359 -31.35 4.21 -18.81
C ALA A 359 -30.30 3.48 -17.97
N PHE A 360 -30.67 3.11 -16.75
CA PHE A 360 -29.84 2.29 -15.88
C PHE A 360 -29.57 0.90 -16.48
N LEU A 361 -28.30 0.48 -16.46
CA LEU A 361 -27.92 -0.89 -16.83
C LEU A 361 -27.47 -1.69 -15.61
N ILE A 362 -26.34 -1.32 -15.00
CA ILE A 362 -25.70 -2.07 -13.90
C ILE A 362 -25.11 -1.10 -12.87
N SER A 363 -25.07 -1.52 -11.61
CA SER A 363 -24.29 -0.86 -10.56
C SER A 363 -23.42 -1.84 -9.78
N LEU A 364 -22.31 -1.36 -9.24
CA LEU A 364 -21.39 -2.12 -8.42
C LEU A 364 -21.01 -1.32 -7.16
N ARG A 365 -21.13 -1.94 -5.99
CA ARG A 365 -20.56 -1.40 -4.75
C ARG A 365 -19.06 -1.69 -4.73
N ALA A 366 -18.25 -0.66 -4.57
CA ALA A 366 -16.80 -0.74 -4.54
C ALA A 366 -16.23 0.22 -3.49
N ARG A 367 -14.90 0.26 -3.38
CA ARG A 367 -14.17 1.32 -2.69
C ARG A 367 -13.41 2.20 -3.68
N SER A 368 -13.22 3.47 -3.34
CA SER A 368 -12.58 4.46 -4.23
C SER A 368 -11.15 4.09 -4.64
N ASN A 369 -10.41 3.40 -3.78
CA ASN A 369 -9.04 2.95 -4.02
C ASN A 369 -8.93 1.64 -4.83
N GLN A 370 -10.04 0.94 -5.08
CA GLN A 370 -10.00 -0.33 -5.83
C GLN A 370 -9.84 -0.10 -7.33
N SER A 371 -9.30 -1.11 -8.02
CA SER A 371 -9.39 -1.19 -9.47
C SER A 371 -10.77 -1.67 -9.90
N LEU A 372 -11.31 -1.07 -10.97
CA LEU A 372 -12.55 -1.50 -11.63
C LEU A 372 -12.21 -2.24 -12.92
N ALA A 373 -12.68 -3.48 -13.04
CA ALA A 373 -12.75 -4.22 -14.28
C ALA A 373 -14.13 -4.05 -14.95
N ILE A 374 -14.12 -3.77 -16.25
CA ILE A 374 -15.32 -3.70 -17.10
C ILE A 374 -15.22 -4.82 -18.14
N VAL A 375 -16.25 -5.66 -18.26
CA VAL A 375 -16.31 -6.74 -19.25
C VAL A 375 -17.36 -6.42 -20.30
N ASP A 376 -16.98 -6.53 -21.57
CA ASP A 376 -17.87 -6.33 -22.71
C ASP A 376 -18.64 -7.60 -23.11
N SER A 377 -19.61 -7.43 -24.01
CA SER A 377 -20.44 -8.50 -24.55
C SER A 377 -19.66 -9.56 -25.35
N GLY A 378 -18.41 -9.29 -25.73
CA GLY A 378 -17.50 -10.22 -26.40
C GLY A 378 -16.58 -10.98 -25.42
N GLY A 379 -16.71 -10.72 -24.11
CA GLY A 379 -15.88 -11.34 -23.07
C GLY A 379 -14.50 -10.71 -22.93
N ARG A 380 -14.29 -9.50 -23.44
CA ARG A 380 -13.06 -8.74 -23.27
C ARG A 380 -13.14 -7.86 -22.02
N ALA A 381 -12.05 -7.82 -21.27
CA ALA A 381 -11.94 -7.05 -20.03
C ALA A 381 -11.07 -5.79 -20.22
N TYR A 382 -11.51 -4.71 -19.59
CA TYR A 382 -10.87 -3.40 -19.53
C TYR A 382 -10.71 -3.01 -18.06
N ALA A 383 -9.78 -2.11 -17.74
CA ALA A 383 -9.58 -1.70 -16.36
C ALA A 383 -9.31 -0.21 -16.21
N THR A 384 -9.78 0.35 -15.09
CA THR A 384 -9.48 1.73 -14.68
C THR A 384 -9.57 1.82 -13.15
N PRO A 385 -8.79 2.71 -12.50
CA PRO A 385 -8.94 2.92 -11.06
C PRO A 385 -10.29 3.60 -10.73
N CYS A 386 -10.96 3.16 -9.66
CA CYS A 386 -12.26 3.67 -9.24
C CYS A 386 -12.27 5.19 -8.96
N HIS A 387 -11.22 5.72 -8.33
CA HIS A 387 -11.11 7.15 -8.00
C HIS A 387 -11.08 8.07 -9.24
N THR A 388 -10.76 7.53 -10.43
CA THR A 388 -10.74 8.32 -11.66
C THR A 388 -12.13 8.50 -12.29
N LEU A 389 -13.17 7.84 -11.77
CA LEU A 389 -14.51 7.89 -12.33
C LEU A 389 -15.20 9.23 -12.02
N PRO A 390 -16.01 9.77 -12.96
CA PRO A 390 -16.70 11.03 -12.75
C PRO A 390 -17.81 10.89 -11.69
N SER A 391 -18.01 11.95 -10.92
CA SER A 391 -19.06 12.03 -9.88
C SER A 391 -20.47 11.81 -10.43
N ALA A 392 -21.30 11.10 -9.66
CA ALA A 392 -22.70 10.85 -9.98
C ALA A 392 -23.62 12.08 -9.91
N ARG A 393 -23.10 13.26 -9.51
CA ARG A 393 -23.81 14.54 -9.66
C ARG A 393 -24.04 14.91 -11.14
N GLY A 394 -23.17 14.45 -12.04
CA GLY A 394 -23.34 14.56 -13.48
C GLY A 394 -23.90 13.29 -14.13
N GLN A 395 -24.02 13.29 -15.45
CA GLN A 395 -24.45 12.12 -16.24
C GLN A 395 -23.32 11.11 -16.53
N GLY A 396 -22.13 11.33 -15.99
CA GLY A 396 -20.95 10.48 -16.23
C GLY A 396 -20.21 10.82 -17.53
N GLU A 397 -19.44 9.87 -18.03
CA GLU A 397 -18.72 9.97 -19.30
C GLU A 397 -18.83 8.66 -20.11
N PRO A 398 -18.59 8.67 -21.43
CA PRO A 398 -18.73 7.47 -22.25
C PRO A 398 -17.50 6.57 -22.11
N LEU A 399 -17.72 5.26 -21.95
CA LEU A 399 -16.62 4.27 -21.90
C LEU A 399 -15.73 4.28 -23.14
N SER A 400 -16.27 4.64 -24.31
CA SER A 400 -15.49 4.79 -25.55
C SER A 400 -14.44 5.92 -25.50
N GLY A 401 -14.58 6.88 -24.58
CA GLY A 401 -13.53 7.86 -24.29
C GLY A 401 -12.32 7.23 -23.58
N ARG A 402 -12.55 6.17 -22.80
CA ARG A 402 -11.51 5.46 -22.02
C ARG A 402 -10.91 4.26 -22.74
N PHE A 403 -11.70 3.55 -23.54
CA PHE A 403 -11.33 2.25 -24.09
C PHE A 403 -11.69 2.10 -25.56
N ASP A 404 -10.90 1.31 -26.27
CA ASP A 404 -11.10 0.99 -27.68
C ASP A 404 -12.03 -0.24 -27.77
N ILE A 405 -13.32 -0.03 -27.48
CA ILE A 405 -14.34 -1.09 -27.50
C ILE A 405 -14.68 -1.43 -28.97
N PRO A 406 -14.58 -2.70 -29.39
CA PRO A 406 -14.91 -3.09 -30.76
C PRO A 406 -16.34 -2.70 -31.16
N SER A 407 -16.53 -2.31 -32.42
CA SER A 407 -17.83 -1.95 -32.95
C SER A 407 -18.87 -3.06 -32.72
N GLY A 408 -20.04 -2.70 -32.22
CA GLY A 408 -21.12 -3.63 -31.88
C GLY A 408 -20.99 -4.30 -30.51
N GLN A 409 -19.88 -4.11 -29.79
CA GLN A 409 -19.74 -4.56 -28.41
C GLN A 409 -20.16 -3.48 -27.42
N ARG A 410 -20.66 -3.90 -26.26
CA ARG A 410 -21.03 -3.01 -25.15
C ARG A 410 -20.60 -3.60 -23.82
N ALA A 411 -20.36 -2.76 -22.82
CA ALA A 411 -20.12 -3.21 -21.46
C ALA A 411 -21.37 -3.92 -20.90
N VAL A 412 -21.17 -5.09 -20.28
CA VAL A 412 -22.26 -5.93 -19.75
C VAL A 412 -22.00 -6.44 -18.33
N ALA A 413 -20.80 -6.22 -17.78
CA ALA A 413 -20.48 -6.60 -16.41
C ALA A 413 -19.39 -5.70 -15.82
N LEU A 414 -19.42 -5.56 -14.49
CA LEU A 414 -18.46 -4.83 -13.68
C LEU A 414 -17.94 -5.74 -12.56
N ALA A 415 -16.68 -5.58 -12.18
CA ALA A 415 -16.08 -6.21 -11.01
C ALA A 415 -15.02 -5.27 -10.39
N ALA A 416 -14.92 -5.22 -9.06
CA ALA A 416 -13.93 -4.39 -8.38
C ALA A 416 -13.47 -5.11 -7.11
N SER A 417 -12.15 -5.23 -6.95
CA SER A 417 -11.51 -5.91 -5.83
C SER A 417 -10.00 -5.65 -5.84
N ASP A 418 -9.30 -6.18 -4.84
CA ASP A 418 -7.83 -6.29 -4.83
C ASP A 418 -7.39 -7.42 -5.79
N ALA A 419 -6.15 -7.36 -6.30
CA ALA A 419 -5.68 -8.20 -7.40
C ALA A 419 -5.69 -9.71 -7.10
N GLU A 420 -5.51 -10.09 -5.83
CA GLU A 420 -5.45 -11.47 -5.33
C GLU A 420 -6.83 -12.05 -5.03
N ALA A 421 -7.89 -11.25 -5.10
CA ALA A 421 -9.24 -11.73 -4.88
C ALA A 421 -9.64 -12.69 -6.00
N ARG A 422 -10.30 -13.79 -5.65
CA ARG A 422 -10.74 -14.79 -6.64
C ARG A 422 -12.17 -14.52 -7.08
N TRP A 423 -12.43 -14.74 -8.36
CA TRP A 423 -13.72 -14.51 -9.01
C TRP A 423 -14.13 -15.72 -9.84
N LEU A 424 -15.43 -16.05 -9.81
CA LEU A 424 -16.05 -17.02 -10.71
C LEU A 424 -16.64 -16.27 -11.91
N LEU A 425 -16.16 -16.62 -13.10
CA LEU A 425 -16.65 -16.07 -14.37
C LEU A 425 -17.47 -17.12 -15.11
N CYS A 426 -18.59 -16.72 -15.70
CA CYS A 426 -19.56 -17.63 -16.31
C CYS A 426 -20.19 -17.05 -17.59
N ASN A 427 -20.76 -17.91 -18.43
CA ASN A 427 -21.60 -17.53 -19.56
C ASN A 427 -22.95 -18.26 -19.59
N SER A 428 -23.90 -17.71 -20.35
CA SER A 428 -25.28 -18.21 -20.46
C SER A 428 -25.40 -19.60 -21.10
N HIS A 429 -24.35 -20.09 -21.76
CA HIS A 429 -24.29 -21.47 -22.26
C HIS A 429 -23.87 -22.49 -21.19
N GLY A 430 -23.68 -22.04 -19.96
CA GLY A 430 -23.37 -22.87 -18.81
C GLY A 430 -21.92 -23.31 -18.75
N TYR A 431 -20.97 -22.44 -19.11
CA TYR A 431 -19.55 -22.67 -18.86
C TYR A 431 -18.98 -21.60 -17.93
N GLY A 432 -18.00 -21.96 -17.10
CA GLY A 432 -17.31 -21.04 -16.21
C GLY A 432 -16.03 -21.60 -15.59
N PHE A 433 -15.26 -20.72 -14.93
CA PHE A 433 -13.99 -21.03 -14.28
C PHE A 433 -13.69 -19.99 -13.18
N VAL A 434 -12.81 -20.35 -12.25
CA VAL A 434 -12.29 -19.44 -11.22
C VAL A 434 -11.04 -18.72 -11.76
N THR A 435 -10.83 -17.46 -11.41
CA THR A 435 -9.62 -16.70 -11.74
C THR A 435 -9.29 -15.71 -10.64
N VAL A 436 -8.08 -15.14 -10.65
CA VAL A 436 -7.71 -14.01 -9.78
C VAL A 436 -8.07 -12.68 -10.43
N PHE A 437 -8.39 -11.66 -9.62
CA PHE A 437 -8.85 -10.36 -10.12
C PHE A 437 -7.80 -9.65 -10.99
N GLY A 438 -6.51 -9.84 -10.72
CA GLY A 438 -5.42 -9.36 -11.57
C GLY A 438 -5.55 -9.82 -13.03
N ASN A 439 -6.12 -11.01 -13.27
CA ASN A 439 -6.41 -11.51 -14.61
C ASN A 439 -7.57 -10.80 -15.30
N LEU A 440 -8.34 -9.95 -14.63
CA LEU A 440 -9.32 -9.05 -15.24
C LEU A 440 -8.69 -7.70 -15.64
N LEU A 441 -7.55 -7.33 -15.05
CA LEU A 441 -6.93 -6.01 -15.24
C LEU A 441 -6.12 -5.91 -16.54
N SER A 442 -6.62 -5.13 -17.51
CA SER A 442 -5.85 -4.82 -18.72
C SER A 442 -5.08 -3.51 -18.56
N ARG A 443 -3.81 -3.49 -18.98
CA ARG A 443 -2.97 -2.27 -19.00
C ARG A 443 -3.13 -1.44 -20.28
N ASN A 444 -3.85 -1.95 -21.29
CA ASN A 444 -4.03 -1.28 -22.57
C ASN A 444 -5.49 -0.86 -22.81
N ARG A 445 -5.68 0.18 -23.63
CA ARG A 445 -7.01 0.71 -24.00
C ARG A 445 -7.84 -0.29 -24.81
N ALA A 446 -7.18 -1.17 -25.57
CA ALA A 446 -7.80 -2.22 -26.37
C ALA A 446 -8.34 -3.41 -25.53
N GLY A 447 -8.14 -3.41 -24.22
CA GLY A 447 -8.54 -4.50 -23.34
C GLY A 447 -7.85 -5.84 -23.65
N LYS A 448 -8.23 -6.87 -22.90
CA LYS A 448 -7.72 -8.24 -23.09
C LYS A 448 -8.84 -9.27 -23.16
N GLN A 449 -8.69 -10.28 -24.01
CA GLN A 449 -9.65 -11.38 -24.08
C GLN A 449 -9.58 -12.18 -22.78
N LEU A 450 -10.70 -12.22 -22.05
CA LEU A 450 -10.81 -12.89 -20.76
C LEU A 450 -11.73 -14.11 -20.85
N LEU A 451 -12.95 -13.91 -21.36
CA LEU A 451 -13.95 -14.96 -21.56
C LEU A 451 -14.04 -15.33 -23.04
N ASN A 452 -13.84 -16.59 -23.39
CA ASN A 452 -14.09 -17.08 -24.74
C ASN A 452 -15.54 -17.55 -24.84
N LEU A 453 -16.38 -16.76 -25.49
CA LEU A 453 -17.81 -17.03 -25.63
C LEU A 453 -18.09 -17.97 -26.82
N PRO A 454 -18.83 -19.08 -26.61
CA PRO A 454 -19.45 -19.78 -27.72
C PRO A 454 -20.40 -18.86 -28.50
N GLU A 455 -20.61 -19.14 -29.78
CA GLU A 455 -21.59 -18.42 -30.59
C GLU A 455 -22.98 -18.44 -29.92
N GLY A 456 -23.62 -17.28 -29.82
CA GLY A 456 -24.92 -17.09 -29.15
C GLY A 456 -24.87 -17.00 -27.61
N ALA A 457 -23.71 -17.23 -26.98
CA ALA A 457 -23.58 -17.08 -25.53
C ALA A 457 -23.41 -15.62 -25.11
N SER A 458 -23.85 -15.31 -23.90
CA SER A 458 -23.67 -14.02 -23.24
C SER A 458 -22.87 -14.17 -21.95
N VAL A 459 -22.15 -13.12 -21.57
CA VAL A 459 -21.47 -13.04 -20.26
C VAL A 459 -22.51 -13.01 -19.14
N LEU A 460 -22.25 -13.72 -18.04
CA LEU A 460 -23.02 -13.60 -16.80
C LEU A 460 -22.27 -12.72 -15.79
N PRO A 461 -22.96 -12.08 -14.83
CA PRO A 461 -22.31 -11.27 -13.81
C PRO A 461 -21.22 -12.06 -13.05
N PRO A 462 -19.98 -11.55 -13.00
CA PRO A 462 -18.90 -12.14 -12.21
C PRO A 462 -19.29 -12.27 -10.73
N GLN A 463 -18.88 -13.37 -10.09
CA GLN A 463 -19.13 -13.63 -8.67
C GLN A 463 -17.83 -13.56 -7.86
N LEU A 464 -17.74 -12.66 -6.89
CA LEU A 464 -16.60 -12.60 -5.96
C LEU A 464 -16.65 -13.79 -5.01
N LEU A 465 -15.53 -14.52 -4.87
CA LEU A 465 -15.44 -15.63 -3.93
C LEU A 465 -15.23 -15.08 -2.51
N PRO A 466 -16.08 -15.43 -1.54
CA PRO A 466 -15.83 -15.10 -0.15
C PRO A 466 -14.60 -15.88 0.37
N ARG A 467 -13.93 -15.34 1.39
CA ARG A 467 -12.85 -16.01 2.12
C ARG A 467 -13.35 -16.39 3.54
N PRO A 468 -13.04 -17.59 4.06
CA PRO A 468 -12.35 -18.70 3.39
C PRO A 468 -13.22 -19.33 2.28
N VAL A 469 -12.57 -19.98 1.31
CA VAL A 469 -13.25 -20.62 0.16
C VAL A 469 -13.66 -22.06 0.42
N ASP A 470 -13.31 -22.60 1.58
CA ASP A 470 -13.62 -23.97 1.98
C ASP A 470 -15.14 -24.17 2.04
N ASP A 471 -15.60 -25.35 1.62
CA ASP A 471 -17.01 -25.76 1.61
C ASP A 471 -17.98 -24.90 0.76
N LEU A 472 -17.47 -24.06 -0.16
CA LEU A 472 -18.32 -23.34 -1.10
C LEU A 472 -18.91 -24.26 -2.18
N SER A 473 -20.21 -24.09 -2.41
CA SER A 473 -20.94 -24.70 -3.53
C SER A 473 -21.31 -23.64 -4.57
N VAL A 474 -21.41 -24.06 -5.83
CA VAL A 474 -21.91 -23.24 -6.95
C VAL A 474 -23.34 -23.67 -7.28
N ALA A 475 -24.29 -22.75 -7.17
CA ALA A 475 -25.67 -22.94 -7.61
C ALA A 475 -25.89 -22.32 -9.00
N VAL A 476 -26.45 -23.08 -9.94
CA VAL A 476 -26.62 -22.67 -11.34
C VAL A 476 -28.06 -22.94 -11.78
N ALA A 477 -28.75 -21.90 -12.24
CA ALA A 477 -30.15 -21.99 -12.67
C ALA A 477 -30.35 -21.62 -14.15
N THR A 478 -31.20 -22.40 -14.84
CA THR A 478 -31.61 -22.10 -16.22
C THR A 478 -32.95 -21.36 -16.28
N ASN A 479 -33.22 -20.69 -17.40
CA ASN A 479 -34.49 -20.00 -17.69
C ASN A 479 -35.72 -20.93 -17.68
N THR A 480 -35.51 -22.25 -17.75
CA THR A 480 -36.57 -23.27 -17.72
C THR A 480 -36.75 -23.93 -16.35
N GLY A 481 -35.97 -23.50 -15.35
CA GLY A 481 -36.14 -23.93 -13.97
C GLY A 481 -35.33 -25.16 -13.58
N GLN A 482 -34.27 -25.49 -14.34
CA GLN A 482 -33.29 -26.47 -13.89
C GLN A 482 -32.32 -25.81 -12.92
N LEU A 483 -32.06 -26.45 -11.79
CA LEU A 483 -31.14 -26.00 -10.75
C LEU A 483 -30.14 -27.12 -10.42
N LEU A 484 -28.85 -26.81 -10.48
CA LEU A 484 -27.77 -27.69 -10.05
C LEU A 484 -26.92 -26.98 -8.99
N VAL A 485 -26.57 -27.71 -7.94
CA VAL A 485 -25.64 -27.28 -6.88
C VAL A 485 -24.50 -28.29 -6.80
N PHE A 486 -23.26 -27.84 -6.96
CA PHE A 486 -22.06 -28.70 -6.95
C PHE A 486 -20.90 -28.01 -6.23
N ALA A 487 -19.81 -28.72 -5.91
CA ALA A 487 -18.71 -28.13 -5.14
C ALA A 487 -17.87 -27.18 -6.00
N LEU A 488 -17.48 -26.02 -5.45
CA LEU A 488 -16.64 -25.03 -6.16
C LEU A 488 -15.29 -25.63 -6.61
N SER A 489 -14.74 -26.55 -5.81
CA SER A 489 -13.49 -27.28 -6.10
C SER A 489 -13.53 -28.11 -7.39
N GLU A 490 -14.71 -28.37 -7.96
CA GLU A 490 -14.84 -29.04 -9.25
C GLU A 490 -14.55 -28.12 -10.45
N LEU A 491 -14.39 -26.81 -10.24
CA LEU A 491 -14.04 -25.85 -11.27
C LEU A 491 -12.53 -25.62 -11.38
N PRO A 492 -12.01 -25.45 -12.60
CA PRO A 492 -10.61 -25.11 -12.79
C PRO A 492 -10.36 -23.64 -12.43
N GLU A 493 -9.15 -23.36 -11.98
CA GLU A 493 -8.59 -22.00 -11.94
C GLU A 493 -7.86 -21.74 -13.27
N LEU A 494 -8.24 -20.70 -14.01
CA LEU A 494 -7.66 -20.36 -15.32
C LEU A 494 -7.43 -18.84 -15.40
N ASP A 495 -6.43 -18.42 -16.17
CA ASP A 495 -6.22 -16.99 -16.43
C ASP A 495 -7.28 -16.39 -17.36
N LYS A 496 -7.69 -17.17 -18.36
CA LYS A 496 -8.69 -16.82 -19.36
C LYS A 496 -9.22 -18.07 -20.05
N GLY A 497 -10.38 -17.96 -20.68
CA GLY A 497 -10.89 -19.01 -21.56
C GLY A 497 -12.40 -19.16 -21.51
N LYS A 498 -12.88 -20.33 -21.97
CA LYS A 498 -14.31 -20.66 -21.96
C LYS A 498 -14.77 -21.22 -20.62
N GLY A 499 -13.87 -21.88 -19.89
CA GLY A 499 -14.17 -22.64 -18.67
C GLY A 499 -14.84 -23.99 -18.92
N ASN A 500 -15.17 -24.67 -17.83
CA ASN A 500 -15.78 -25.99 -17.83
C ASN A 500 -17.30 -25.89 -17.75
N ALA A 501 -17.99 -26.91 -18.26
CA ALA A 501 -19.45 -26.96 -18.19
C ALA A 501 -19.90 -26.97 -16.72
N LEU A 502 -20.80 -26.05 -16.36
CA LEU A 502 -21.39 -25.89 -15.04
C LEU A 502 -22.63 -26.78 -14.90
N ILE A 503 -23.55 -26.68 -15.87
CA ILE A 503 -24.80 -27.44 -15.94
C ILE A 503 -25.00 -27.93 -17.38
N ARG A 504 -25.56 -29.13 -17.56
CA ARG A 504 -25.86 -29.66 -18.90
C ARG A 504 -27.09 -29.00 -19.48
N ILE A 505 -26.88 -28.23 -20.54
CA ILE A 505 -27.94 -27.77 -21.45
C ILE A 505 -27.89 -28.66 -22.71
N PRO A 506 -29.00 -29.32 -23.10
CA PRO A 506 -29.06 -30.09 -24.34
C PRO A 506 -28.64 -29.23 -25.54
N LYS A 507 -27.75 -29.77 -26.39
CA LYS A 507 -27.20 -29.06 -27.54
C LYS A 507 -28.30 -28.46 -28.43
N SER A 508 -29.35 -29.23 -28.72
CA SER A 508 -30.50 -28.79 -29.52
C SER A 508 -31.23 -27.59 -28.91
N LYS A 509 -31.45 -27.58 -27.59
CA LYS A 509 -32.11 -26.47 -26.90
C LYS A 509 -31.22 -25.22 -26.84
N ARG A 510 -29.91 -25.41 -26.66
CA ARG A 510 -28.93 -24.32 -26.61
C ARG A 510 -28.79 -23.64 -27.98
N GLU A 511 -28.62 -24.42 -29.05
CA GLU A 511 -28.50 -23.90 -30.43
C GLU A 511 -29.80 -23.25 -30.91
N ALA A 512 -30.96 -23.75 -30.47
CA ALA A 512 -32.26 -23.13 -30.75
C ALA A 512 -32.57 -21.91 -29.85
N GLY A 513 -31.68 -21.53 -28.93
CA GLY A 513 -31.91 -20.42 -27.99
C GLY A 513 -33.09 -20.64 -27.04
N GLN A 514 -33.48 -21.89 -26.78
CA GLN A 514 -34.63 -22.25 -25.94
C GLN A 514 -34.27 -22.35 -24.46
N GLU A 515 -32.99 -22.65 -24.17
CA GLU A 515 -32.52 -22.81 -22.80
C GLU A 515 -31.12 -22.24 -22.59
N TRP A 516 -30.97 -21.46 -21.53
CA TRP A 516 -29.72 -20.83 -21.13
C TRP A 516 -29.65 -20.68 -19.60
N VAL A 517 -28.44 -20.56 -19.06
CA VAL A 517 -28.19 -20.20 -17.66
C VAL A 517 -28.57 -18.73 -17.48
N VAL A 518 -29.43 -18.47 -16.51
CA VAL A 518 -29.87 -17.11 -16.14
C VAL A 518 -29.06 -16.56 -14.98
N ALA A 519 -28.74 -17.41 -14.01
CA ALA A 519 -28.09 -16.96 -12.77
C ALA A 519 -27.17 -18.04 -12.20
N VAL A 520 -26.10 -17.56 -11.55
CA VAL A 520 -25.13 -18.34 -10.79
C VAL A 520 -24.95 -17.65 -9.44
N ALA A 521 -24.85 -18.44 -8.36
CA ALA A 521 -24.58 -17.93 -7.02
C ALA A 521 -23.59 -18.85 -6.28
N LEU A 522 -22.77 -18.26 -5.40
CA LEU A 522 -21.88 -18.98 -4.50
C LEU A 522 -22.56 -19.12 -3.14
N LEU A 523 -22.59 -20.35 -2.62
CA LEU A 523 -23.35 -20.72 -1.43
C LEU A 523 -22.46 -21.48 -0.44
N GLY A 524 -22.32 -20.98 0.79
CA GLY A 524 -21.74 -21.72 1.90
C GLY A 524 -22.67 -22.80 2.47
N SER A 525 -22.13 -23.72 3.27
CA SER A 525 -22.84 -24.89 3.81
C SER A 525 -24.12 -24.56 4.59
N GLU A 526 -24.09 -23.49 5.38
CA GLU A 526 -25.21 -23.06 6.25
C GLU A 526 -26.15 -22.05 5.60
N GLN A 527 -25.83 -21.57 4.40
CA GLN A 527 -26.57 -20.48 3.76
C GLN A 527 -27.83 -20.99 3.04
N HIS A 528 -28.82 -20.12 2.92
CA HIS A 528 -30.03 -20.38 2.16
C HIS A 528 -29.90 -19.86 0.73
N LEU A 529 -30.36 -20.65 -0.25
CA LEU A 529 -30.48 -20.20 -1.63
C LEU A 529 -31.87 -19.59 -1.85
N ILE A 530 -31.91 -18.36 -2.35
CA ILE A 530 -33.13 -17.65 -2.70
C ILE A 530 -33.26 -17.63 -4.23
N VAL A 531 -34.31 -18.27 -4.74
CA VAL A 531 -34.64 -18.29 -6.16
C VAL A 531 -35.77 -17.29 -6.41
N GLN A 532 -35.53 -16.30 -7.27
CA GLN A 532 -36.54 -15.39 -7.76
C GLN A 532 -37.05 -15.88 -9.11
N ALA A 533 -38.36 -16.09 -9.23
CA ALA A 533 -38.96 -16.63 -10.44
C ALA A 533 -40.36 -16.07 -10.71
N GLY A 534 -40.52 -15.28 -11.77
CA GLY A 534 -41.78 -14.71 -12.24
C GLY A 534 -42.49 -13.85 -11.18
N GLY A 535 -41.73 -13.08 -10.40
CA GLY A 535 -42.24 -12.26 -9.29
C GLY A 535 -42.53 -13.04 -8.00
N ARG A 536 -42.23 -14.34 -7.95
CA ARG A 536 -42.32 -15.18 -6.74
C ARG A 536 -40.94 -15.49 -6.20
N THR A 537 -40.85 -15.69 -4.89
CA THR A 537 -39.62 -16.07 -4.20
C THR A 537 -39.74 -17.47 -3.63
N LEU A 538 -38.73 -18.32 -3.88
CA LEU A 538 -38.53 -19.61 -3.22
C LEU A 538 -37.27 -19.55 -2.36
N ARG A 539 -37.39 -19.85 -1.07
CA ARG A 539 -36.25 -19.99 -0.14
C ARG A 539 -35.96 -21.47 0.05
N LEU A 540 -34.76 -21.91 -0.30
CA LEU A 540 -34.27 -23.27 -0.13
C LEU A 540 -33.23 -23.28 1.01
N LYS A 541 -33.53 -24.00 2.09
CA LYS A 541 -32.57 -24.24 3.17
C LYS A 541 -31.54 -25.30 2.76
N PRO A 542 -30.40 -25.44 3.46
CA PRO A 542 -29.40 -26.47 3.16
C PRO A 542 -29.97 -27.87 2.96
N ALA A 543 -30.92 -28.29 3.81
CA ALA A 543 -31.60 -29.58 3.69
C ALA A 543 -32.49 -29.70 2.44
N ASP A 544 -33.11 -28.61 2.01
CA ASP A 544 -33.98 -28.56 0.82
C ASP A 544 -33.18 -28.56 -0.49
N LEU A 545 -31.85 -28.37 -0.42
CA LEU A 545 -30.97 -28.39 -1.59
C LEU A 545 -30.60 -29.81 -2.03
N ALA A 546 -30.84 -30.83 -1.20
CA ALA A 546 -30.51 -32.22 -1.50
C ALA A 546 -30.96 -32.69 -2.90
N PRO A 547 -32.18 -32.38 -3.40
CA PRO A 547 -32.62 -32.79 -4.75
C PRO A 547 -31.88 -32.09 -5.91
N PHE A 548 -31.18 -31.00 -5.62
CA PHE A 548 -30.45 -30.20 -6.61
C PHE A 548 -28.93 -30.41 -6.52
N ARG A 549 -28.45 -31.10 -5.49
CA ARG A 549 -27.03 -31.43 -5.33
C ARG A 549 -26.63 -32.56 -6.27
N GLY A 550 -25.51 -32.40 -6.96
CA GLY A 550 -24.96 -33.38 -7.87
C GLY A 550 -23.56 -32.99 -8.34
N GLU A 551 -23.02 -33.76 -9.29
CA GLU A 551 -21.72 -33.43 -9.89
C GLU A 551 -21.87 -32.31 -10.93
N ARG A 552 -20.79 -31.55 -11.12
CA ARG A 552 -20.71 -30.53 -12.16
C ARG A 552 -21.05 -31.11 -13.53
N ALA A 553 -21.72 -30.30 -14.36
CA ALA A 553 -22.17 -30.66 -15.71
C ALA A 553 -23.27 -31.73 -15.77
N GLN A 554 -23.91 -32.08 -14.65
CA GLN A 554 -25.18 -32.80 -14.66
C GLN A 554 -26.35 -31.89 -15.05
N ARG A 555 -27.55 -32.46 -15.18
CA ARG A 555 -28.74 -31.72 -15.59
C ARG A 555 -29.36 -30.87 -14.47
N GLY A 556 -29.07 -31.21 -13.21
CA GLY A 556 -29.72 -30.63 -12.04
C GLY A 556 -31.15 -31.15 -11.82
N GLY A 557 -31.71 -30.76 -10.68
CA GLY A 557 -33.11 -30.98 -10.33
C GLY A 557 -34.03 -29.90 -10.93
N HIS A 558 -35.31 -30.22 -11.09
CA HIS A 558 -36.29 -29.28 -11.61
C HIS A 558 -36.97 -28.52 -10.47
N LEU A 559 -37.04 -27.21 -10.58
CA LEU A 559 -37.74 -26.37 -9.61
C LEU A 559 -39.25 -26.68 -9.60
N PRO A 560 -39.95 -26.46 -8.47
CA PRO A 560 -41.39 -26.71 -8.35
C PRO A 560 -42.23 -25.97 -9.40
N ARG A 561 -43.40 -26.52 -9.71
CA ARG A 561 -44.34 -25.91 -10.68
C ARG A 561 -44.69 -24.47 -10.28
N GLY A 562 -44.64 -23.56 -11.25
CA GLY A 562 -44.91 -22.14 -11.06
C GLY A 562 -43.72 -21.33 -10.53
N LEU A 563 -42.53 -21.93 -10.41
CA LEU A 563 -41.25 -21.28 -10.06
C LEU A 563 -40.17 -21.56 -11.13
N THR A 564 -40.59 -21.93 -12.34
CA THR A 564 -39.70 -22.42 -13.41
C THR A 564 -39.12 -21.31 -14.29
N ARG A 565 -39.74 -20.12 -14.29
CA ARG A 565 -39.21 -18.94 -14.98
C ARG A 565 -38.27 -18.20 -14.04
N VAL A 566 -37.04 -18.69 -13.90
CA VAL A 566 -36.04 -18.11 -12.99
C VAL A 566 -35.53 -16.78 -13.56
N ASP A 567 -35.49 -15.77 -12.70
CA ASP A 567 -34.99 -14.42 -13.03
C ASP A 567 -33.65 -14.13 -12.32
N ALA A 568 -33.47 -14.62 -11.08
CA ALA A 568 -32.24 -14.39 -10.30
C ALA A 568 -32.02 -15.44 -9.20
N LEU A 569 -30.78 -15.59 -8.78
CA LEU A 569 -30.38 -16.29 -7.56
C LEU A 569 -29.78 -15.29 -6.57
N ARG A 570 -30.06 -15.46 -5.28
CA ARG A 570 -29.44 -14.73 -4.17
C ARG A 570 -29.15 -15.70 -3.03
N VAL A 571 -28.31 -15.27 -2.08
CA VAL A 571 -27.96 -16.05 -0.89
C VAL A 571 -28.27 -15.24 0.36
N GLU A 572 -28.83 -15.90 1.37
CA GLU A 572 -29.19 -15.31 2.67
C GLU A 572 -28.78 -16.21 3.83
N GLY A 573 -28.42 -15.60 4.96
CA GLY A 573 -27.95 -16.31 6.15
C GLY A 573 -26.48 -16.68 6.01
N GLY A 574 -25.71 -16.39 7.05
CA GLY A 574 -24.24 -16.33 7.05
C GLY A 574 -23.81 -15.20 7.95
#